data_AF-A0A6V7JXA4-F1
#
_entry.id   AF-A0A6V7JXA4-F1
#
_cell.length_a   1.000
_cell.length_b   1.000
_cell.length_c   1.000
_cell.angle_alpha   90.00
_cell.angle_beta   90.00
_cell.angle_gamma   90.00
#
_symmetry.space_group_name_H-M   'P 1'
#
loop_
_entity.id
_entity.type
_entity.pdbx_description
1 polymer ?
#
loop_
_entity_poly.entity_id
_entity_poly.type
_entity_poly.pdbx_seq_one_letter_code
_entity_poly.pdbx_strand_id
1 'polypeptide(L)' 'SLNSDYKGSGFDRGHLAAAGNHKMSQDHMEQTFFLSNMAPQVGVGFNRDSWNRLEKHVRKLTKLYTDVYVCTGPLYLP' A
#
# COMPACT_ATOMS: atom_id res chain seq x y z
N SER A 1 -17.43 -3.89 -13.55
CA SER A 1 -17.33 -3.36 -12.18
C SER A 1 -16.08 -2.51 -12.09
N LEU A 2 -15.96 -1.60 -11.13
CA LEU A 2 -14.78 -0.74 -10.94
C LEU A 2 -13.43 -1.50 -10.85
N ASN A 3 -13.45 -2.80 -10.57
CA ASN A 3 -12.26 -3.64 -10.43
C ASN A 3 -11.86 -4.38 -11.72
N SER A 4 -12.51 -4.11 -12.86
CA SER A 4 -12.27 -4.86 -14.11
C SER A 4 -10.82 -4.79 -14.57
N ASP A 5 -10.16 -3.63 -14.41
CA ASP A 5 -8.82 -3.41 -14.95
C ASP A 5 -7.75 -4.23 -14.22
N TYR A 6 -7.95 -4.51 -12.93
CA TYR A 6 -7.07 -5.38 -12.17
C TYR A 6 -7.40 -6.87 -12.36
N LYS A 7 -8.66 -7.21 -12.64
CA LYS A 7 -9.12 -8.61 -12.69
C LYS A 7 -8.46 -9.34 -13.87
N GLY A 8 -7.64 -10.34 -13.56
CA GLY A 8 -6.94 -11.14 -14.58
C GLY A 8 -5.72 -10.45 -15.20
N SER A 9 -5.34 -9.26 -14.72
CA SER A 9 -4.17 -8.51 -15.22
C SER A 9 -2.82 -9.15 -14.86
N GLY A 10 -2.79 -10.04 -13.88
CA GLY A 10 -1.57 -10.55 -13.26
C GLY A 10 -0.97 -9.65 -12.18
N PHE A 11 -1.54 -8.45 -11.96
CA PHE A 11 -1.11 -7.50 -10.94
C PHE A 11 -2.05 -7.48 -9.73
N ASP A 12 -1.47 -7.27 -8.56
CA ASP A 12 -2.23 -6.95 -7.35
C ASP A 12 -2.62 -5.47 -7.33
N ARG A 13 -3.71 -5.16 -6.62
CA ARG A 13 -4.05 -3.82 -6.16
C ARG A 13 -3.13 -3.47 -4.99
N GLY A 14 -1.96 -2.92 -5.31
CA GLY A 14 -0.95 -2.56 -4.33
C GLY A 14 -1.25 -1.20 -3.70
N HIS A 15 -1.34 -1.15 -2.38
CA HIS A 15 -1.66 0.09 -1.65
C HIS A 15 -0.48 1.06 -1.68
N LEU A 16 -0.74 2.36 -1.81
CA LEU A 16 0.24 3.43 -1.60
C LEU A 16 0.26 3.85 -0.13
N ALA A 17 -0.91 4.18 0.44
CA ALA A 17 -1.14 4.25 1.87
C ALA A 17 -1.62 2.88 2.37
N ALA A 18 -0.77 2.16 3.09
CA ALA A 18 -1.05 0.80 3.55
C ALA A 18 -2.21 0.76 4.56
N ALA A 19 -3.23 -0.09 4.32
CA ALA A 19 -4.37 -0.27 5.22
C ALA A 19 -3.96 -0.54 6.69
N GLY A 20 -2.85 -1.26 6.88
CA GLY A 20 -2.31 -1.55 8.21
C GLY A 20 -1.96 -0.29 9.04
N ASN A 21 -1.67 0.85 8.39
CA ASN A 21 -1.34 2.12 9.05
C ASN A 21 -2.57 2.78 9.67
N HIS A 22 -3.77 2.43 9.21
CA HIS A 22 -5.01 3.12 9.54
C HIS A 22 -5.92 2.27 10.45
N LYS A 23 -5.35 1.28 11.16
CA LYS A 23 -6.10 0.35 12.04
C LYS A 23 -6.88 1.00 13.19
N MET A 24 -6.58 2.26 13.52
CA MET A 24 -7.29 2.98 14.60
C MET A 24 -8.69 3.45 14.20
N SER A 25 -9.02 3.48 12.91
CA SER A 25 -10.35 3.88 12.41
C SER A 25 -10.72 3.01 11.23
N GLN A 26 -11.89 2.38 11.31
CA GLN A 26 -12.42 1.55 10.23
C GLN A 26 -12.64 2.38 8.97
N ASP A 27 -13.24 3.57 9.10
CA ASP A 27 -13.47 4.49 7.99
C ASP A 27 -12.16 4.87 7.29
N HIS A 28 -11.10 5.16 8.06
CA HIS A 28 -9.80 5.49 7.48
C HIS A 28 -9.17 4.28 6.78
N MET A 29 -9.33 3.08 7.32
CA MET A 29 -8.86 1.86 6.68
C MET A 29 -9.61 1.61 5.36
N GLU A 30 -10.93 1.76 5.34
CA GLU A 30 -11.77 1.56 4.16
C GLU A 30 -11.40 2.52 3.02
N GLN A 31 -11.10 3.78 3.35
CA GLN A 31 -10.61 4.76 2.36
C GLN A 31 -9.31 4.31 1.68
N THR A 32 -8.46 3.51 2.34
CA THR A 32 -7.25 2.99 1.69
C THR A 32 -7.53 1.98 0.58
N PHE A 33 -8.74 1.39 0.53
CA PHE A 33 -9.13 0.44 -0.52
C PHE A 33 -9.66 1.12 -1.79
N PHE A 34 -9.77 2.46 -1.83
CA PHE A 34 -10.08 3.18 -3.05
C PHE A 34 -8.98 3.00 -4.11
N LEU A 35 -9.38 2.86 -5.38
CA LEU A 35 -8.43 2.64 -6.46
C LEU A 35 -7.52 3.84 -6.73
N SER A 36 -7.88 5.04 -6.26
CA SER A 36 -7.01 6.22 -6.25
C SER A 36 -5.78 6.06 -5.34
N ASN A 37 -5.80 5.11 -4.39
CA ASN A 37 -4.69 4.75 -3.52
C ASN A 37 -3.96 3.47 -3.99
N MET A 38 -4.25 2.99 -5.20
CA MET A 38 -3.71 1.72 -5.70
C MET A 38 -2.84 1.93 -6.93
N ALA A 39 -1.75 1.18 -7.00
CA ALA A 39 -0.97 1.00 -8.22
C ALA A 39 -0.89 -0.48 -8.60
N PRO A 40 -0.77 -0.83 -9.90
CA PRO A 40 -0.46 -2.18 -10.31
C PRO A 40 0.89 -2.61 -9.74
N GLN A 41 0.89 -3.60 -8.86
CA GLN A 41 2.10 -4.12 -8.25
C GLN A 41 2.25 -5.61 -8.55
N VAL A 42 3.49 -6.06 -8.79
CA VAL A 42 3.80 -7.49 -8.88
C VAL A 42 3.46 -8.14 -7.53
N GLY A 43 2.70 -9.24 -7.56
CA GLY A 43 2.18 -9.87 -6.34
C GLY A 43 3.26 -10.56 -5.51
N VAL A 44 3.66 -11.76 -5.93
CA VAL A 44 4.73 -12.54 -5.27
C VAL A 44 6.08 -11.91 -5.54
N GLY A 45 6.95 -11.85 -4.53
CA GLY A 45 8.28 -11.23 -4.59
C GLY A 45 8.29 -9.73 -4.31
N PHE A 46 7.19 -9.02 -4.57
CA PHE A 46 7.09 -7.57 -4.40
C PHE A 46 5.99 -7.14 -3.41
N ASN A 47 4.73 -6.94 -3.84
CA ASN A 47 3.65 -6.40 -2.98
C ASN A 47 3.47 -7.22 -1.69
N ARG A 48 3.34 -8.54 -1.83
CA ARG A 48 3.06 -9.46 -0.72
C ARG A 48 4.27 -9.66 0.20
N ASP A 49 5.48 -9.39 -0.33
CA ASP A 49 6.77 -9.73 0.28
C ASP A 49 7.60 -8.48 0.59
N SER A 50 8.45 -8.05 -0.34
CA SER A 50 9.45 -7.00 -0.13
C SER A 50 8.82 -5.66 0.24
N TRP A 51 7.71 -5.30 -0.41
CA TRP A 51 6.96 -4.09 -0.12
C TRP A 51 6.31 -4.14 1.26
N ASN A 52 5.60 -5.23 1.58
CA ASN A 52 5.03 -5.47 2.91
C ASN A 52 6.09 -5.46 4.03
N ARG A 53 7.31 -5.95 3.77
CA ARG A 53 8.42 -5.84 4.73
C ARG A 53 8.82 -4.39 4.97
N LEU A 54 8.89 -3.56 3.92
CA LEU A 54 9.14 -2.12 4.05
C LEU A 54 8.02 -1.42 4.84
N GLU A 55 6.75 -1.69 4.52
CA GLU A 55 5.61 -1.13 5.25
C GLU A 55 5.64 -1.50 6.74
N LYS A 56 5.96 -2.75 7.06
CA LYS A 56 6.13 -3.22 8.44
C LYS A 56 7.31 -2.54 9.13
N HIS A 57 8.41 -2.30 8.42
CA HIS A 57 9.57 -1.59 8.96
C HIS A 57 9.22 -0.13 9.28
N VAL A 58 8.65 0.60 8.33
CA VAL A 58 8.22 2.00 8.51
C VAL A 58 7.24 2.13 9.69
N ARG A 59 6.27 1.22 9.80
CA ARG A 59 5.34 1.16 10.94
C ARG A 59 6.04 0.97 12.29
N LYS A 60 7.17 0.26 12.34
CA LYS A 60 7.93 0.06 13.58
C LYS A 60 8.72 1.32 13.97
N LEU A 61 8.99 2.23 13.04
CA LEU A 61 9.72 3.47 13.34
C LEU A 61 8.98 4.36 14.34
N THR A 62 7.65 4.24 14.46
CA THR A 62 6.86 4.94 15.49
C THR A 62 7.19 4.52 16.92
N LYS A 63 7.97 3.44 17.11
CA LYS A 63 8.53 3.07 18.41
C LYS A 63 9.76 3.89 18.80
N LEU A 64 10.38 4.55 17.82
CA LEU A 64 11.63 5.32 17.97
C LEU A 64 11.41 6.82 17.79
N TYR A 65 10.48 7.18 16.91
CA TYR A 65 10.14 8.56 16.58
C TYR A 65 8.69 8.84 16.96
N THR A 66 8.44 10.02 17.52
CA THR A 66 7.07 10.48 17.86
C THR A 66 6.19 10.53 16.62
N ASP A 67 6.71 11.08 15.52
CA ASP A 67 5.98 11.28 14.27
C ASP A 67 6.74 10.69 13.08
N VAL A 68 6.03 9.99 12.20
CA VAL A 68 6.58 9.39 10.98
C VAL A 68 5.66 9.72 9.81
N TYR A 69 6.16 10.54 8.88
CA TYR A 69 5.47 10.89 7.65
C TYR A 69 6.00 10.06 6.48
N VAL A 70 5.10 9.57 5.62
CA VAL A 70 5.44 8.68 4.51
C VAL A 70 4.78 9.21 3.24
N CYS A 71 5.58 9.39 2.20
CA CYS A 71 5.10 9.67 0.85
C CYS A 71 5.39 8.46 -0.03
N THR A 72 4.35 7.94 -0.69
CA THR A 72 4.45 6.75 -1.55
C THR A 72 3.86 7.07 -2.91
N GLY A 73 4.54 6.64 -3.98
CA GLY A 73 4.03 6.78 -5.33
C GLY A 73 4.76 5.85 -6.32
N PRO A 74 4.19 5.64 -7.52
CA PRO A 74 4.86 4.93 -8.60
C PRO A 74 5.96 5.80 -9.23
N LEU A 75 6.95 5.15 -9.86
CA LEU A 75 7.98 5.80 -10.68
C LEU A 75 7.99 5.20 -12.08
N TYR A 76 8.26 6.05 -13.07
CA TYR A 76 8.41 5.69 -14.48
C TYR A 76 9.81 6.10 -14.91
N LEU A 77 10.75 5.16 -14.84
CA LEU A 77 12.16 5.39 -15.12
C LEU A 77 12.44 5.26 -16.63
N PRO A 78 13.43 6.00 -17.18
CA PRO A 78 13.83 5.92 -18.58
C PRO A 78 14.50 4.58 -18.95
#